data_AF-A0A7C5G7E3-F1
#
_entry.id   AF-A0A7C5G7E3-F1
#
_cell.length_a   1.000
_cell.length_b   1.000
_cell.length_c   1.000
_cell.angle_alpha   90.00
_cell.angle_beta   90.00
_cell.angle_gamma   90.00
#
_symmetry.space_group_name_H-M   'P 1'
#
loop_
_entity.id
_entity.type
_entity.pdbx_description
1 polymer ?
#
loop_
_entity_poly.entity_id
_entity_poly.type
_entity_poly.pdbx_seq_one_letter_code
_entity_poly.pdbx_strand_id
1 'polypeptide(L)'
;KFNLTWSAGVRLRYDIGGVPGSVERNKAADADAEKARSDLERQRNGIALDVRRCTLALNRARLSLNLTKGLVAQSEENLRVTTAKYDNGMVKKSDLLQAQIALLRSNFAVQNKMIDVEIAQADLIRATALEPVSQELQ
;
A
#
# COMPACT_ATOMS: atom_id res chain seq x y z
N LYS A 1 -82.83 -32.72 -1.39
CA LYS A 1 -81.69 -33.66 -1.32
C LYS A 1 -80.47 -32.86 -0.94
N PHE A 2 -79.97 -33.02 0.29
CA PHE A 2 -78.86 -32.24 0.84
C PHE A 2 -77.73 -33.21 1.14
N ASN A 3 -76.61 -33.10 0.44
CA ASN A 3 -75.43 -33.94 0.67
C ASN A 3 -74.49 -33.16 1.57
N LEU A 4 -74.56 -33.40 2.88
CA LEU A 4 -73.64 -32.83 3.84
C LEU A 4 -72.59 -33.88 4.20
N THR A 5 -71.36 -33.68 3.73
CA THR A 5 -70.21 -34.47 4.17
C THR A 5 -69.24 -33.52 4.85
N TRP A 6 -68.96 -33.78 6.12
CA TRP A 6 -68.04 -33.01 6.94
C TRP A 6 -66.83 -33.89 7.22
N SER A 7 -65.65 -33.36 6.95
CA SER A 7 -64.38 -34.04 7.22
C SER A 7 -63.48 -33.13 8.04
N ALA A 8 -62.83 -33.74 9.03
CA ALA A 8 -61.74 -33.15 9.78
C ALA A 8 -60.62 -34.18 9.81
N GLY A 9 -59.39 -33.74 9.53
CA GLY A 9 -58.22 -34.61 9.53
C GLY A 9 -56.99 -33.84 9.98
N VAL A 10 -56.16 -34.49 10.78
CA VAL A 10 -54.83 -33.98 11.16
C VAL A 10 -53.81 -34.64 10.24
N ARG A 11 -53.04 -33.82 9.53
CA ARG A 11 -51.94 -34.29 8.69
C ARG A 11 -50.62 -33.92 9.35
N LEU A 12 -49.91 -34.92 9.85
CA LEU A 12 -48.50 -34.79 10.24
C LEU A 12 -47.63 -35.18 9.05
N ARG A 13 -46.68 -34.29 8.72
CA ARG A 13 -45.64 -34.55 7.72
C ARG A 13 -44.29 -34.40 8.41
N TYR A 14 -43.55 -35.49 8.48
CA TYR A 14 -42.19 -35.51 9.01
C TYR A 14 -41.26 -36.09 7.95
N ASP A 15 -40.20 -35.36 7.61
CA ASP A 15 -39.24 -35.76 6.60
C ASP A 15 -38.11 -36.59 7.24
N ILE A 16 -38.25 -37.91 7.18
CA ILE A 16 -37.24 -38.87 7.65
C ILE A 16 -36.08 -39.07 6.66
N GLY A 17 -36.16 -38.49 5.46
CA GLY A 17 -35.14 -38.62 4.39
C GLY A 17 -34.20 -37.42 4.27
N GLY A 18 -34.55 -36.27 4.85
CA GLY A 18 -33.74 -35.05 4.83
C GLY A 18 -32.61 -34.98 5.85
N VAL A 19 -32.51 -35.95 6.77
CA VAL A 19 -31.51 -35.97 7.85
C VAL A 19 -30.07 -36.00 7.31
N PRO A 20 -29.69 -36.86 6.33
CA PRO A 20 -28.34 -36.82 5.75
C PRO A 20 -28.01 -35.47 5.10
N GLY A 21 -28.95 -34.90 4.33
CA GLY A 21 -28.78 -33.59 3.68
C GLY A 21 -28.80 -32.39 4.64
N SER A 22 -29.28 -32.56 5.88
CA SER A 22 -29.16 -31.55 6.94
C SER A 22 -27.77 -31.53 7.58
N VAL A 23 -27.14 -32.71 7.72
CA VAL A 23 -25.77 -32.85 8.23
C VAL A 23 -24.75 -32.32 7.23
N GLU A 24 -24.92 -32.59 5.94
CA GLU A 24 -24.07 -32.03 4.88
C GLU A 24 -24.18 -30.51 4.79
N ARG A 25 -25.38 -29.95 4.93
CA ARG A 25 -25.58 -28.49 4.97
C ARG A 25 -24.92 -27.84 6.19
N ASN A 26 -24.98 -28.47 7.37
CA ASN A 26 -24.29 -27.96 8.56
C ASN A 26 -22.76 -28.02 8.38
N LYS A 27 -22.22 -29.13 7.86
CA LYS A 27 -20.78 -29.24 7.56
C LYS A 27 -20.32 -28.20 6.53
N ALA A 28 -21.12 -27.94 5.50
CA ALA A 28 -20.82 -26.90 4.52
C ALA A 28 -20.85 -25.50 5.16
N ALA A 29 -21.82 -25.21 6.03
CA ALA A 29 -21.90 -23.95 6.76
C ALA A 29 -20.72 -23.76 7.73
N ASP A 30 -20.28 -24.81 8.42
CA ASP A 30 -19.09 -24.78 9.28
C ASP A 30 -17.82 -24.52 8.47
N ALA A 31 -17.66 -25.19 7.33
CA ALA A 31 -16.53 -24.98 6.42
C ALA A 31 -16.51 -23.55 5.83
N ASP A 32 -17.67 -23.01 5.48
CA ASP A 32 -17.80 -21.62 5.01
C ASP A 32 -17.46 -20.62 6.11
N ALA A 33 -17.85 -20.88 7.36
CA ALA A 33 -17.49 -20.04 8.50
C ALA A 33 -15.98 -20.07 8.79
N GLU A 34 -15.35 -21.24 8.73
CA GLU A 34 -13.90 -21.39 8.88
C GLU A 34 -13.14 -20.69 7.76
N LYS A 35 -13.63 -20.80 6.53
CA LYS A 35 -13.09 -20.07 5.37
C LYS A 35 -13.19 -18.56 5.57
N ALA A 36 -14.35 -18.06 6.00
CA ALA A 36 -14.55 -16.62 6.26
C ALA A 36 -13.60 -16.10 7.36
N ARG A 37 -13.37 -16.88 8.43
CA ARG A 37 -12.37 -16.54 9.46
C ARG A 37 -10.96 -16.49 8.89
N SER A 38 -10.58 -17.48 8.08
CA SER A 38 -9.28 -17.54 7.43
C SER A 38 -9.06 -16.41 6.41
N ASP A 39 -10.13 -16.00 5.71
CA ASP A 39 -10.11 -14.86 4.79
C ASP A 39 -9.94 -13.54 5.56
N LEU A 40 -10.63 -13.38 6.69
CA LEU A 40 -10.47 -12.22 7.58
C LEU A 40 -9.04 -12.11 8.12
N GLU A 41 -8.45 -13.21 8.59
CA GLU A 41 -7.06 -13.22 9.07
C GLU A 41 -6.08 -12.87 7.94
N ARG A 42 -6.26 -13.43 6.75
CA ARG A 42 -5.46 -13.07 5.57
C ARG A 42 -5.57 -11.60 5.22
N GLN A 43 -6.76 -11.01 5.27
CA GLN A 43 -6.96 -9.58 5.03
C GLN A 43 -6.26 -8.72 6.08
N ARG A 44 -6.37 -9.07 7.36
CA ARG A 44 -5.67 -8.38 8.46
C ARG A 44 -4.15 -8.41 8.27
N ASN A 45 -3.60 -9.58 7.97
CA ASN A 45 -2.18 -9.74 7.68
C ASN A 45 -1.76 -8.96 6.43
N GLY A 46 -2.64 -8.87 5.43
CA GLY A 46 -2.44 -8.04 4.23
C GLY A 46 -2.30 -6.55 4.56
N ILE A 47 -3.21 -6.00 5.37
CA ILE A 47 -3.16 -4.59 5.81
C ILE A 47 -1.86 -4.31 6.57
N ALA A 48 -1.50 -5.16 7.54
CA ALA A 48 -0.28 -4.99 8.32
C ALA A 48 0.99 -5.03 7.44
N LEU A 49 1.02 -5.93 6.45
CA LEU A 49 2.11 -6.02 5.48
C LEU A 49 2.20 -4.76 4.62
N ASP A 50 1.07 -4.22 4.16
CA ASP A 50 1.02 -3.03 3.32
C ASP A 50 1.46 -1.78 4.08
N VAL A 51 1.02 -1.58 5.33
CA VAL A 51 1.52 -0.50 6.21
C VAL A 51 3.04 -0.58 6.37
N ARG A 52 3.56 -1.79 6.62
CA ARG A 52 5.01 -2.00 6.76
C ARG A 52 5.76 -1.70 5.46
N ARG A 53 5.22 -2.07 4.31
CA ARG A 53 5.79 -1.76 2.99
C ARG A 53 5.84 -0.25 2.75
N CYS A 54 4.74 0.47 3.00
CA CYS A 54 4.69 1.92 2.86
C CYS A 54 5.69 2.64 3.78
N THR A 55 5.81 2.17 5.02
CA THR A 55 6.78 2.71 5.99
C THR A 55 8.22 2.55 5.49
N LEU A 56 8.57 1.35 5.00
CA LEU A 56 9.89 1.09 4.41
C LEU A 56 10.13 1.91 3.14
N ALA A 57 9.10 2.10 2.31
CA ALA A 57 9.18 2.92 1.11
C ALA A 57 9.47 4.40 1.45
N LEU A 58 8.79 4.96 2.44
CA LEU A 58 9.04 6.33 2.92
C LEU A 58 10.47 6.49 3.44
N ASN A 59 10.96 5.55 4.25
CA ASN A 59 12.33 5.58 4.74
C ASN A 59 13.35 5.50 3.60
N ARG A 60 13.12 4.64 2.60
CA ARG A 60 13.98 4.56 1.40
C ARG A 60 13.96 5.86 0.60
N ALA A 61 12.80 6.48 0.41
CA ALA A 61 12.68 7.75 -0.31
C ALA A 61 13.48 8.86 0.39
N ARG A 62 13.37 8.96 1.73
CA ARG A 62 14.14 9.92 2.55
C ARG A 62 15.65 9.70 2.45
N LEU A 63 16.10 8.44 2.52
CA LEU A 63 17.52 8.10 2.34
C LEU A 63 18.00 8.47 0.93
N SER A 64 17.20 8.17 -0.10
CA SER A 64 17.53 8.53 -1.48
C SER A 64 17.65 10.05 -1.65
N LEU A 65 16.75 10.83 -1.06
CA LEU A 65 16.82 12.30 -1.06
C LEU A 65 18.13 12.79 -0.44
N ASN A 66 18.52 12.24 0.72
CA ASN A 66 19.78 12.62 1.37
C ASN A 66 21.01 12.28 0.53
N LEU A 67 21.03 11.12 -0.12
CA LEU A 67 22.11 10.76 -1.05
C LEU A 67 22.17 11.74 -2.25
N THR A 68 21.02 12.09 -2.83
CA THR A 68 20.97 13.03 -3.96
C THR A 68 21.37 14.44 -3.57
N LYS A 69 21.09 14.89 -2.35
CA LYS A 69 21.64 16.16 -1.82
C LYS A 69 23.16 16.19 -1.79
N GLY A 70 23.81 15.06 -1.50
CA GLY A 70 25.27 14.94 -1.58
C GLY A 70 25.83 15.16 -3.00
N LEU A 71 25.08 14.77 -4.04
CA LEU A 71 25.47 14.99 -5.44
C LEU A 71 25.39 16.47 -5.85
N VAL A 72 24.48 17.24 -5.24
CA VAL A 72 24.42 18.70 -5.44
C VAL A 72 25.70 19.35 -4.90
N ALA A 73 26.09 19.05 -3.67
CA ALA A 73 27.31 19.59 -3.08
C ALA A 73 28.56 19.29 -3.94
N GLN A 74 28.66 18.07 -4.50
CA GLN A 74 29.72 17.72 -5.44
C GLN A 74 29.66 18.54 -6.74
N SER A 75 28.46 18.78 -7.27
CA SER A 75 28.26 19.55 -8.51
C SER A 75 28.54 21.04 -8.30
N GLU A 76 28.22 21.58 -7.13
CA GLU A 76 28.56 22.94 -6.71
C GLU A 76 30.07 23.13 -6.65
N GLU A 77 30.80 22.19 -6.03
CA GLU A 77 32.25 22.25 -5.95
C GLU A 77 32.90 22.13 -7.34
N ASN A 78 32.37 21.25 -8.20
CA ASN A 78 32.83 21.14 -9.58
C ASN A 78 32.62 22.45 -10.36
N LEU A 79 31.46 23.11 -10.17
CA LEU A 79 31.21 24.42 -10.77
C LEU A 79 32.20 25.46 -10.22
N ARG A 80 32.43 25.51 -8.91
CA ARG A 80 33.37 26.45 -8.28
C ARG A 80 34.78 26.31 -8.86
N VAL A 81 35.30 25.09 -8.95
CA VAL A 81 36.62 24.81 -9.53
C VAL A 81 36.68 25.16 -11.02
N THR A 82 35.63 24.82 -11.77
CA THR A 82 35.57 25.10 -13.22
C THR A 82 35.50 26.60 -13.50
N THR A 83 34.73 27.35 -12.71
CA THR A 83 34.68 28.83 -12.76
C THR A 83 36.05 29.42 -12.50
N ALA A 84 36.73 29.00 -11.41
CA ALA A 84 38.07 29.47 -11.12
C ALA A 84 39.07 29.16 -12.25
N LYS A 85 38.96 28.00 -12.89
CA LYS A 85 39.79 27.67 -14.06
C LYS A 85 39.45 28.53 -15.28
N TYR A 86 38.17 28.82 -15.49
CA TYR A 86 37.71 29.65 -16.62
C TYR A 86 38.23 31.08 -16.49
N ASP A 87 38.15 31.65 -15.28
CA ASP A 87 38.62 33.00 -14.99
C ASP A 87 40.14 33.14 -15.20
N ASN A 88 40.89 32.05 -15.01
CA ASN A 88 42.32 31.96 -15.32
C ASN A 88 42.63 31.55 -16.77
N GLY A 89 41.62 31.44 -17.64
CA GLY A 89 41.78 31.05 -19.05
C GLY A 89 42.20 29.58 -19.27
N MET A 90 42.12 28.72 -18.24
CA MET A 90 42.57 27.33 -18.28
C MET A 90 41.53 26.36 -18.84
N VAL A 91 40.26 26.76 -18.96
CA VAL A 91 39.17 25.95 -19.55
C VAL A 91 38.32 26.78 -20.50
N LYS A 92 37.56 26.12 -21.36
CA LYS A 92 36.69 26.78 -22.34
C LYS A 92 35.37 27.19 -21.68
N LYS A 93 34.70 28.18 -22.30
CA LYS A 93 33.33 28.57 -21.92
C LYS A 93 32.33 27.40 -21.98
N SER A 94 32.55 26.46 -22.89
CA SER A 94 31.75 25.23 -22.98
C SER A 94 31.82 24.38 -21.71
N ASP A 95 33.00 24.30 -21.10
CA ASP A 95 33.25 23.46 -19.93
C ASP A 95 32.57 24.08 -18.70
N LEU A 96 32.66 25.40 -18.57
CA LEU A 96 31.90 26.17 -17.58
C LEU A 96 30.39 25.99 -17.74
N LEU A 97 29.88 26.05 -18.98
CA LEU A 97 28.46 25.84 -19.24
C LEU A 97 28.02 24.41 -18.87
N GLN A 98 28.84 23.40 -19.18
CA GLN A 98 28.56 22.01 -18.80
C GLN A 98 28.51 21.84 -17.27
N ALA A 99 29.41 22.49 -16.52
CA ALA A 99 29.38 22.46 -15.06
C ALA A 99 28.10 23.10 -14.49
N GLN A 100 27.64 24.22 -15.07
CA GLN A 100 26.36 24.83 -14.68
C GLN A 100 25.16 23.93 -14.99
N ILE A 101 25.14 23.28 -16.16
CA ILE A 101 24.09 22.31 -16.53
C ILE A 101 24.10 21.12 -15.56
N ALA A 102 25.28 20.62 -15.17
CA ALA A 102 25.41 19.53 -14.21
C ALA A 102 24.81 19.92 -12.84
N LEU A 103 25.11 21.13 -12.34
CA LEU A 103 24.49 21.65 -11.12
C LEU A 103 22.96 21.74 -11.25
N LEU A 104 22.47 22.32 -12.35
CA LEU A 104 21.02 22.42 -12.58
C LEU A 104 20.33 21.04 -12.59
N ARG A 105 20.94 20.04 -13.24
CA ARG A 105 20.44 18.66 -13.26
C ARG A 105 20.42 18.04 -11.85
N SER A 106 21.47 18.27 -11.06
CA SER A 106 21.54 17.76 -9.69
C SER A 106 20.45 18.37 -8.79
N ASN A 107 20.19 19.68 -8.92
CA ASN A 107 19.11 20.37 -8.22
C ASN A 107 17.74 19.84 -8.64
N PHE A 108 17.52 19.63 -9.94
CA PHE A 108 16.29 19.03 -10.43
C PHE A 108 16.09 17.60 -9.91
N ALA A 109 17.16 16.81 -9.80
CA ALA A 109 17.11 15.48 -9.20
C ALA A 109 16.67 15.54 -7.72
N VAL A 110 17.19 16.49 -6.94
CA VAL A 110 16.73 16.71 -5.55
C VAL A 110 15.23 17.07 -5.51
N GLN A 111 14.77 17.94 -6.40
CA GLN A 111 13.35 18.30 -6.48
C GLN A 111 12.46 17.07 -6.72
N ASN A 112 12.84 16.20 -7.66
CA ASN A 112 12.10 14.96 -7.90
C ASN A 112 12.12 14.03 -6.68
N LYS A 113 13.25 13.95 -5.97
CA LYS A 113 13.34 13.15 -4.74
C LYS A 113 12.50 13.69 -3.59
N MET A 114 12.26 14.99 -3.53
CA MET A 114 11.29 15.53 -2.56
C MET A 114 9.87 15.12 -2.91
N ILE A 115 9.49 15.15 -4.20
CA ILE A 115 8.19 14.65 -4.67
C ILE A 115 8.02 13.17 -4.33
N ASP A 116 9.04 12.34 -4.54
CA ASP A 116 9.02 10.91 -4.17
C ASP A 116 8.73 10.70 -2.67
N VAL A 117 9.29 11.55 -1.79
CA VAL A 117 9.05 11.49 -0.34
C VAL A 117 7.61 11.86 -0.01
N GLU A 118 7.07 12.92 -0.62
CA GLU A 118 5.68 13.34 -0.41
C GLU A 118 4.68 12.26 -0.85
N ILE A 119 4.92 11.61 -2.00
CA ILE A 119 4.09 10.50 -2.49
C ILE A 119 4.16 9.32 -1.50
N ALA A 120 5.36 8.94 -1.06
CA ALA A 120 5.53 7.83 -0.11
C ALA A 120 4.87 8.13 1.24
N GLN A 121 4.83 9.39 1.65
CA GLN A 121 4.13 9.83 2.85
C GLN A 121 2.60 9.75 2.67
N ALA A 122 2.07 10.18 1.51
CA ALA A 122 0.67 10.05 1.18
C ALA A 122 0.22 8.58 1.11
N ASP A 123 1.06 7.69 0.55
CA ASP A 123 0.82 6.26 0.51
C ASP A 123 0.77 5.63 1.90
N LEU A 124 1.65 6.06 2.82
CA LEU A 124 1.64 5.60 4.20
C LEU A 124 0.38 6.07 4.94
N ILE A 125 -0.02 7.33 4.76
CA ILE A 125 -1.28 7.86 5.34
C ILE A 125 -2.47 7.05 4.82
N ARG A 126 -2.51 6.73 3.51
CA ARG A 126 -3.57 5.88 2.95
C ARG A 126 -3.56 4.48 3.58
N ALA A 127 -2.39 3.85 3.71
CA ALA A 127 -2.28 2.50 4.26
C ALA A 127 -2.67 2.44 5.74
N THR A 128 -2.29 3.46 6.53
CA THR A 128 -2.62 3.56 7.96
C THR A 128 -4.06 3.99 8.21
N ALA A 129 -4.64 4.84 7.35
CA ALA A 129 -6.07 5.19 7.43
C ALA A 129 -7.00 4.00 7.15
N LEU A 130 -6.49 2.96 6.48
CA LEU A 130 -7.19 1.69 6.26
C LEU A 130 -6.97 0.68 7.41
N GLU A 131 -6.11 0.99 8.38
CA GLU A 131 -5.95 0.18 9.59
C GLU A 131 -7.10 0.54 10.55
N PRO A 132 -8.05 -0.38 10.82
CA PRO A 132 -8.94 -0.18 11.96
C PRO A 132 -8.05 -0.21 13.20
N VAL A 133 -7.97 0.91 13.92
CA VAL A 133 -7.28 1.05 15.21
C VAL A 133 -7.68 -0.13 16.09
N SER A 134 -6.84 -1.16 16.14
CA SER A 134 -6.92 -2.24 17.10
C SER A 134 -6.18 -1.77 18.36
N GLN A 135 -6.66 -0.67 18.94
CA GLN A 135 -6.32 -0.32 20.32
C GLN A 135 -7.57 -0.48 21.20
N GLU A 136 -7.38 -1.37 22.17
CA GLU A 136 -8.05 -1.39 23.48
C GLU A 136 -9.47 -1.96 23.53
N LEU A 137 -9.53 -3.30 23.55
CA LEU A 137 -10.32 -3.96 24.59
C LEU A 137 -9.37 -4.85 25.39
N GLN A 138 -8.84 -4.25 26.46
CA GLN A 138 -8.56 -4.99 27.70
C GLN A 138 -9.87 -5.61 28.22
#